data_AF-A0A382YC02-F1
#
_entry.id   AF-A0A382YC02-F1
#
_cell.length_a   1.000
_cell.length_b   1.000
_cell.length_c   1.000
_cell.angle_alpha   90.00
_cell.angle_beta   90.00
_cell.angle_gamma   90.00
#
_symmetry.space_group_name_H-M   'P 1'
#
loop_
_entity.id
_entity.type
_entity.pdbx_description
1 polymer ?
#
loop_
_entity_poly.entity_id
_entity_poly.type
_entity_poly.pdbx_seq_one_letter_code
_entity_poly.pdbx_strand_id
1 'polypeptide(L)'
;DLKSYGEDKDVEYTIHAEQLPKIKIKGIEEIKIRDYEIKTSDTDVDKKISEIAKNQNNFKDKKDGEKSENGDLVVFDYKATIDGKNFEGGEGKNTQVILGKDLFIKDFDKQLLGANKNEDKVANVTLPENYPQKEYSNKKARFVCSIKNIKKPEPTKINDDFAKTLGAKDLKDLKIIVSKQIQNQYKSTLDTITKKDILEQLEKFKDIEIPETLIEQEVHVITHGQEKEEIEKNKKINNENAKKRIKIGLILNEFGEQNNLKVN
;
A
#
# COMPACT_ATOMS: atom_id res chain seq x y z
N ASP A 1 33.28 -6.07 -34.57
CA ASP A 1 34.36 -7.01 -34.93
C ASP A 1 35.52 -6.30 -35.60
N LEU A 2 36.70 -6.35 -34.97
CA LEU A 2 37.94 -5.82 -35.54
C LEU A 2 38.49 -6.84 -36.54
N LYS A 3 38.61 -6.46 -37.80
CA LYS A 3 39.04 -7.35 -38.89
C LYS A 3 40.53 -7.22 -39.20
N SER A 4 41.09 -6.01 -39.08
CA SER A 4 42.49 -5.73 -39.39
C SER A 4 42.98 -4.56 -38.54
N TYR A 5 44.18 -4.68 -37.94
CA TYR A 5 44.93 -3.57 -37.34
C TYR A 5 46.45 -3.85 -37.38
N GLY A 6 47.28 -2.81 -37.51
CA GLY A 6 48.76 -2.88 -37.49
C GLY A 6 49.43 -1.59 -37.99
N GLU A 7 50.73 -1.42 -37.74
CA GLU A 7 51.52 -0.31 -38.32
C GLU A 7 51.47 -0.37 -39.86
N ASP A 8 51.22 0.78 -40.48
CA ASP A 8 51.03 0.96 -41.93
C ASP A 8 49.89 0.12 -42.56
N LYS A 9 48.89 -0.29 -41.77
CA LYS A 9 47.65 -0.93 -42.26
C LYS A 9 46.41 -0.14 -41.87
N ASP A 10 45.43 -0.12 -42.78
CA ASP A 10 44.11 0.43 -42.48
C ASP A 10 43.42 -0.39 -41.38
N VAL A 11 42.82 0.32 -40.43
CA VAL A 11 42.00 -0.29 -39.38
C VAL A 11 40.61 -0.56 -39.95
N GLU A 12 40.28 -1.84 -40.09
CA GLU A 12 38.95 -2.27 -40.53
C GLU A 12 38.17 -2.83 -39.34
N TYR A 13 36.99 -2.28 -39.10
CA TYR A 13 36.06 -2.81 -38.11
C TYR A 13 34.64 -2.88 -38.70
N THR A 14 33.91 -3.93 -38.33
CA THR A 14 32.48 -4.09 -38.63
C THR A 14 31.70 -3.77 -37.37
N ILE A 15 30.80 -2.79 -37.45
CA ILE A 15 29.77 -2.52 -36.44
C ILE A 15 28.48 -3.17 -36.93
N HIS A 16 27.93 -4.06 -36.12
CA HIS A 16 26.57 -4.54 -36.31
C HIS A 16 25.64 -3.58 -35.57
N ALA A 17 24.73 -2.96 -36.30
CA ALA A 17 23.71 -2.09 -35.74
C ALA A 17 22.36 -2.51 -36.31
N GLU A 18 21.36 -2.62 -35.44
CA GLU A 18 20.00 -2.89 -35.86
C GLU A 18 19.24 -1.60 -36.06
N GLN A 19 18.50 -1.52 -37.17
CA GLN A 19 17.59 -0.41 -37.42
C GLN A 19 16.21 -0.76 -36.87
N LEU A 20 15.61 0.16 -36.13
CA LEU A 20 14.21 0.01 -35.70
C LEU A 20 13.30 -0.19 -36.92
N PRO A 21 12.33 -1.11 -36.86
CA PRO A 21 11.44 -1.37 -37.97
C PRO A 21 10.64 -0.09 -38.28
N LYS A 22 10.61 0.29 -39.56
CA LYS A 22 9.74 1.37 -40.03
C LYS A 22 8.31 0.88 -40.03
N ILE A 23 7.47 1.45 -39.17
CA ILE A 23 6.08 1.08 -39.07
C ILE A 23 5.21 2.09 -39.81
N LYS A 24 4.23 1.60 -40.58
CA LYS A 24 3.17 2.42 -41.14
C LYS A 24 1.90 2.10 -40.37
N ILE A 25 1.57 2.97 -39.42
CA ILE A 25 0.33 2.87 -38.65
C ILE A 25 -0.74 3.73 -39.30
N LYS A 26 -1.98 3.31 -39.16
CA LYS A 26 -3.13 4.17 -39.46
C LYS A 26 -3.22 5.26 -38.38
N GLY A 27 -3.90 6.35 -38.70
CA GLY A 27 -4.05 7.48 -37.79
C GLY A 27 -4.79 7.12 -36.50
N ILE A 28 -4.66 7.99 -35.50
CA ILE A 28 -5.21 7.82 -34.15
C ILE A 28 -6.74 7.75 -34.14
N GLU A 29 -7.39 8.14 -35.24
CA GLU A 29 -8.85 8.21 -35.39
C GLU A 29 -9.53 6.84 -35.37
N GLU A 30 -8.79 5.74 -35.60
CA GLU A 30 -9.35 4.39 -35.49
C GLU A 30 -9.48 3.89 -34.03
N ILE A 31 -8.84 4.57 -33.07
CA ILE A 31 -8.90 4.20 -31.65
C ILE A 31 -10.22 4.71 -31.06
N LYS A 32 -11.04 3.79 -30.55
CA LYS A 32 -12.32 4.13 -29.92
C LYS A 32 -12.15 4.21 -28.42
N ILE A 33 -12.27 5.41 -27.86
CA ILE A 33 -12.18 5.61 -26.43
C ILE A 33 -13.58 5.54 -25.83
N ARG A 34 -13.74 4.76 -24.75
CA ARG A 34 -14.91 4.84 -23.89
C ARG A 34 -14.60 5.81 -22.76
N ASP A 35 -15.32 6.91 -22.73
CA ASP A 35 -15.29 7.82 -21.60
C ASP A 35 -16.34 7.40 -20.57
N TYR A 36 -15.92 7.30 -19.32
CA TYR A 36 -16.77 6.88 -18.21
C TYR A 36 -16.99 8.08 -17.31
N GLU A 37 -18.24 8.53 -17.18
CA GLU A 37 -18.61 9.54 -16.18
C GLU A 37 -19.22 8.85 -14.96
N ILE A 38 -18.54 8.92 -13.82
CA ILE A 38 -19.09 8.45 -12.54
C ILE A 38 -19.44 9.69 -11.71
N LYS A 39 -20.73 9.81 -11.38
CA LYS A 39 -21.21 10.81 -10.43
C LYS A 39 -21.24 10.21 -9.04
N THR A 40 -20.44 10.77 -8.14
CA THR A 40 -20.49 10.43 -6.71
C THR A 40 -21.83 10.90 -6.15
N SER A 41 -22.59 10.00 -5.54
CA SER A 41 -23.82 10.37 -4.85
C SER A 41 -23.52 10.89 -3.46
N ASP A 42 -24.39 11.74 -2.91
CA ASP A 42 -24.31 12.16 -1.50
C ASP A 42 -24.35 10.94 -0.55
N THR A 43 -25.01 9.86 -0.97
CA THR A 43 -25.07 8.62 -0.18
C THR A 43 -23.72 7.91 -0.08
N ASP A 44 -22.87 8.00 -1.10
CA ASP A 44 -21.52 7.41 -1.08
C ASP A 44 -20.60 8.21 -0.16
N VAL A 45 -20.74 9.54 -0.18
CA VAL A 45 -20.04 10.46 0.72
C VAL A 45 -20.44 10.17 2.17
N ASP A 46 -21.74 10.09 2.46
CA ASP A 46 -22.24 9.85 3.81
C ASP A 46 -21.85 8.47 4.33
N LYS A 47 -21.91 7.43 3.47
CA LYS A 47 -21.38 6.10 3.81
C LYS A 47 -19.90 6.16 4.14
N LYS A 48 -19.11 6.87 3.34
CA LYS A 48 -17.66 6.95 3.56
C LYS A 48 -17.32 7.68 4.85
N ILE A 49 -18.01 8.77 5.15
CA ILE A 49 -17.87 9.49 6.41
C ILE A 49 -18.28 8.60 7.59
N SER A 50 -19.36 7.83 7.45
CA SER A 50 -19.79 6.86 8.46
C SER A 50 -18.74 5.76 8.71
N GLU A 51 -18.11 5.23 7.67
CA GLU A 51 -17.00 4.28 7.79
C GLU A 51 -15.80 4.88 8.53
N ILE A 52 -15.41 6.11 8.18
CA ILE A 52 -14.32 6.82 8.86
C ILE A 52 -14.65 6.99 10.35
N ALA A 53 -15.88 7.43 10.66
CA ALA A 53 -16.32 7.61 12.04
C ALA A 53 -16.36 6.29 12.84
N LYS A 54 -16.75 5.17 12.21
CA LYS A 54 -16.73 3.83 12.82
C LYS A 54 -15.31 3.34 13.09
N ASN A 55 -14.37 3.66 12.22
CA ASN A 55 -12.98 3.25 12.36
C ASN A 55 -12.21 4.13 13.36
N GLN A 56 -12.71 5.33 13.67
CA GLN A 56 -12.15 6.15 14.73
C GLN A 56 -12.53 5.57 16.10
N ASN A 57 -11.52 5.12 16.85
CA ASN A 57 -11.74 4.68 18.22
C ASN A 57 -11.97 5.91 19.09
N ASN A 58 -13.23 6.20 19.42
CA ASN A 58 -13.59 7.21 20.40
C ASN A 58 -13.99 6.53 21.72
N PHE A 59 -13.61 7.15 22.83
CA PHE A 59 -13.80 6.58 24.17
C PHE A 59 -14.25 7.65 25.15
N LYS A 60 -15.15 7.27 26.05
CA LYS A 60 -15.55 8.09 27.20
C LYS A 60 -15.25 7.38 28.50
N ASP A 61 -14.98 8.15 29.54
CA ASP A 61 -14.72 7.58 30.87
C ASP A 61 -15.91 6.74 31.35
N LYS A 62 -15.61 5.53 31.86
CA LYS A 62 -16.59 4.72 32.59
C LYS A 62 -16.88 5.38 33.94
N LYS A 63 -18.10 5.18 34.45
CA LYS A 63 -18.51 5.67 35.78
C LYS A 63 -17.82 4.85 36.86
N ASP A 64 -17.66 5.44 38.04
CA ASP A 64 -17.12 4.71 39.19
C ASP A 64 -17.97 3.46 39.50
N GLY A 65 -17.29 2.33 39.68
CA GLY A 65 -17.93 1.01 39.88
C GLY A 65 -18.20 0.20 38.61
N GLU A 66 -18.09 0.78 37.41
CA GLU A 66 -18.14 0.01 36.16
C GLU A 66 -16.78 -0.69 35.93
N LYS A 67 -16.79 -2.02 35.89
CA LYS A 67 -15.58 -2.83 35.64
C LYS A 67 -15.17 -2.78 34.16
N SER A 68 -13.89 -3.05 33.90
CA SER A 68 -13.37 -3.18 32.53
C SER A 68 -13.96 -4.41 31.83
N GLU A 69 -14.31 -4.23 30.56
CA GLU A 69 -14.91 -5.23 29.70
C GLU A 69 -14.19 -5.28 28.36
N ASN A 70 -14.48 -6.31 27.56
CA ASN A 70 -13.91 -6.44 26.24
C ASN A 70 -14.30 -5.23 25.36
N GLY A 71 -13.32 -4.61 24.70
CA GLY A 71 -13.49 -3.38 23.91
C GLY A 71 -13.24 -2.07 24.66
N ASP A 72 -13.11 -2.09 25.99
CA ASP A 72 -12.73 -0.89 26.76
C ASP A 72 -11.27 -0.50 26.55
N LEU A 73 -10.97 0.79 26.69
CA LEU A 73 -9.62 1.33 26.78
C LEU A 73 -9.23 1.48 28.25
N VAL A 74 -8.23 0.73 28.69
CA VAL A 74 -7.70 0.79 30.06
C VAL A 74 -6.43 1.63 30.06
N VAL A 75 -6.39 2.64 30.92
CA VAL A 75 -5.22 3.49 31.16
C VAL A 75 -4.58 3.07 32.47
N PHE A 76 -3.30 2.70 32.44
CA PHE A 76 -2.59 2.17 33.61
C PHE A 76 -1.11 2.52 33.59
N ASP A 77 -0.50 2.46 34.76
CA ASP A 77 0.95 2.38 34.92
C ASP A 77 1.33 0.92 35.15
N TYR A 78 2.49 0.48 34.70
CA TYR A 78 2.94 -0.88 34.99
C TYR A 78 4.41 -0.94 35.39
N LYS A 79 4.71 -1.97 36.19
CA LYS A 79 6.07 -2.46 36.45
C LYS A 79 6.11 -3.96 36.21
N ALA A 80 7.04 -4.40 35.40
CA ALA A 80 7.19 -5.76 34.93
C ALA A 80 8.52 -6.33 35.39
N THR A 81 8.49 -7.60 35.79
CA THR A 81 9.68 -8.34 36.24
C THR A 81 9.79 -9.66 35.50
N ILE A 82 11.02 -10.06 35.16
CA ILE A 82 11.36 -11.40 34.68
C ILE A 82 12.12 -12.09 35.80
N ASP A 83 11.66 -13.26 36.24
CA ASP A 83 12.25 -14.01 37.36
C ASP A 83 12.49 -13.14 38.63
N GLY A 84 11.57 -12.20 38.89
CA GLY A 84 11.64 -11.27 40.02
C GLY A 84 12.60 -10.09 39.86
N LYS A 85 13.28 -9.96 38.72
CA LYS A 85 14.18 -8.84 38.41
C LYS A 85 13.53 -7.86 37.44
N ASN A 86 13.73 -6.57 37.67
CA ASN A 86 13.37 -5.53 36.71
C ASN A 86 14.22 -5.67 35.45
N PHE A 87 13.67 -5.24 34.31
CA PHE A 87 14.34 -5.27 33.02
C PHE A 87 14.03 -4.00 32.22
N GLU A 88 14.86 -3.69 31.24
CA GLU A 88 14.68 -2.50 30.40
C GLU A 88 13.40 -2.61 29.55
N GLY A 89 12.58 -1.56 29.54
CA GLY A 89 11.25 -1.59 28.93
C GLY A 89 10.17 -2.27 29.77
N GLY A 90 10.53 -2.73 30.98
CA GLY A 90 9.61 -3.33 31.94
C GLY A 90 8.77 -2.32 32.73
N GLU A 91 8.86 -1.02 32.48
CA GLU A 91 8.02 -0.03 33.16
C GLU A 91 7.39 0.96 32.19
N GLY A 92 6.17 1.39 32.48
CA GLY A 92 5.44 2.35 31.67
C GLY A 92 4.47 3.16 32.50
N LYS A 93 4.28 4.42 32.12
CA LYS A 93 3.31 5.34 32.73
C LYS A 93 2.27 5.79 31.70
N ASN A 94 1.02 5.91 32.13
CA ASN A 94 -0.14 6.31 31.31
C ASN A 94 -0.28 5.47 30.03
N THR A 95 0.08 4.20 30.11
CA THR A 95 -0.06 3.25 29.01
C THR A 95 -1.54 2.99 28.77
N GLN A 96 -1.95 2.91 27.51
CA GLN A 96 -3.36 2.73 27.13
C GLN A 96 -3.48 1.48 26.25
N VAL A 97 -4.37 0.56 26.62
CA VAL A 97 -4.61 -0.69 25.87
C VAL A 97 -6.10 -0.89 25.69
N ILE A 98 -6.52 -1.21 24.46
CA ILE A 98 -7.89 -1.62 24.16
C ILE A 98 -8.00 -3.11 24.43
N LEU A 99 -8.92 -3.50 25.30
CA LEU A 99 -9.10 -4.90 25.67
C LEU A 99 -9.71 -5.70 24.52
N GLY A 100 -9.13 -6.86 24.19
CA GLY A 100 -9.61 -7.78 23.16
C GLY A 100 -9.00 -7.58 21.78
N LYS A 101 -8.01 -6.69 21.64
CA LYS A 101 -7.33 -6.44 20.36
C LYS A 101 -5.89 -6.97 20.31
N ASP A 102 -5.35 -7.50 21.41
CA ASP A 102 -3.97 -8.03 21.49
C ASP A 102 -2.90 -7.02 20.98
N LEU A 103 -3.14 -5.71 21.07
CA LEU A 103 -2.27 -4.67 20.51
C LEU A 103 -1.00 -4.41 21.33
N PHE A 104 -0.91 -4.94 22.55
CA PHE A 104 0.21 -4.71 23.46
C PHE A 104 1.12 -5.93 23.56
N ILE A 105 0.68 -6.94 24.31
CA ILE A 105 1.29 -8.27 24.36
C ILE A 105 0.13 -9.26 24.26
N LYS A 106 0.33 -10.34 23.52
CA LYS A 106 -0.69 -11.38 23.35
C LYS A 106 -1.16 -11.89 24.71
N ASP A 107 -2.49 -12.03 24.88
CA ASP A 107 -3.16 -12.50 26.10
C ASP A 107 -3.01 -11.58 27.35
N PHE A 108 -2.39 -10.40 27.19
CA PHE A 108 -2.27 -9.43 28.28
C PHE A 108 -3.63 -8.80 28.65
N ASP A 109 -4.38 -8.38 27.64
CA ASP A 109 -5.66 -7.69 27.78
C ASP A 109 -6.71 -8.55 28.49
N LYS A 110 -6.74 -9.86 28.24
CA LYS A 110 -7.64 -10.82 28.91
C LYS A 110 -7.48 -10.81 30.43
N GLN A 111 -6.26 -10.60 30.91
CA GLN A 111 -5.98 -10.55 32.34
C GLN A 111 -6.39 -9.22 32.98
N LEU A 112 -6.63 -8.18 32.20
CA LEU A 112 -7.14 -6.91 32.69
C LEU A 112 -8.67 -6.84 32.75
N LEU A 113 -9.39 -7.79 32.15
CA LEU A 113 -10.86 -7.86 32.19
C LEU A 113 -11.41 -7.93 33.62
N GLY A 114 -12.43 -7.12 33.93
CA GLY A 114 -13.07 -7.06 35.24
C GLY A 114 -12.34 -6.19 36.28
N ALA A 115 -11.32 -5.42 35.88
CA ALA A 115 -10.62 -4.48 36.76
C ALA A 115 -11.47 -3.25 37.07
N ASN A 116 -11.28 -2.65 38.23
CA ASN A 116 -11.85 -1.37 38.61
C ASN A 116 -10.85 -0.24 38.38
N LYS A 117 -11.36 0.99 38.33
CA LYS A 117 -10.54 2.19 38.39
C LYS A 117 -9.83 2.27 39.74
N ASN A 118 -8.56 2.69 39.74
CA ASN A 118 -7.67 2.76 40.89
C ASN A 118 -7.36 1.40 41.56
N GLU A 119 -7.52 0.30 40.83
CA GLU A 119 -7.16 -1.05 41.28
C GLU A 119 -5.77 -1.45 40.76
N ASP A 120 -5.01 -2.18 41.56
CA ASP A 120 -3.80 -2.86 41.10
C ASP A 120 -4.13 -4.28 40.62
N LYS A 121 -3.69 -4.61 39.42
CA LYS A 121 -3.92 -5.90 38.79
C LYS A 121 -2.64 -6.51 38.26
N VAL A 122 -2.54 -7.83 38.35
CA VAL A 122 -1.38 -8.57 37.90
C VAL A 122 -1.69 -9.31 36.62
N ALA A 123 -0.84 -9.15 35.60
CA ALA A 123 -0.89 -9.92 34.37
C ALA A 123 0.44 -10.68 34.18
N ASN A 124 0.37 -11.98 33.91
CA ASN A 124 1.54 -12.81 33.60
C ASN A 124 1.50 -13.16 32.11
N VAL A 125 2.50 -12.72 31.35
CA VAL A 125 2.54 -12.90 29.90
C VAL A 125 3.93 -13.35 29.44
N THR A 126 3.99 -13.93 28.25
CA THR A 126 5.26 -14.24 27.58
C THR A 126 5.58 -13.12 26.61
N LEU A 127 6.78 -12.54 26.72
CA LEU A 127 7.25 -11.51 25.80
C LEU A 127 7.42 -12.11 24.39
N PRO A 128 7.07 -11.37 23.33
CA PRO A 128 7.11 -11.91 21.97
C PRO A 128 8.55 -12.15 21.50
N GLU A 129 8.72 -12.99 20.48
CA GLU A 129 10.05 -13.32 19.92
C GLU A 129 10.77 -12.08 19.37
N ASN A 130 10.01 -11.16 18.77
CA ASN A 130 10.49 -9.91 18.19
C ASN A 130 10.66 -8.76 19.20
N TYR A 131 10.77 -9.06 20.50
CA TYR A 131 11.04 -8.02 21.51
C TYR A 131 12.37 -7.31 21.21
N PRO A 132 12.48 -5.97 21.38
CA PRO A 132 13.67 -5.21 20.98
C PRO A 132 14.98 -5.73 21.61
N GLN A 133 14.93 -6.15 22.87
CA GLN A 133 16.02 -6.82 23.56
C GLN A 133 15.90 -8.35 23.42
N LYS A 134 16.78 -8.94 22.60
CA LYS A 134 16.81 -10.40 22.34
C LYS A 134 16.94 -11.26 23.61
N GLU A 135 17.53 -10.72 24.67
CA GLU A 135 17.68 -11.41 25.95
C GLU A 135 16.36 -11.57 26.73
N TYR A 136 15.31 -10.83 26.37
CA TYR A 136 13.98 -10.91 26.99
C TYR A 136 12.94 -11.60 26.09
N SER A 137 13.25 -11.83 24.81
CA SER A 137 12.40 -12.57 23.88
C SER A 137 11.98 -13.93 24.47
N ASN A 138 10.69 -14.27 24.34
CA ASN A 138 10.09 -15.52 24.83
C ASN A 138 10.20 -15.77 26.34
N LYS A 139 10.62 -14.78 27.15
CA LYS A 139 10.64 -14.90 28.61
C LYS A 139 9.27 -14.59 29.21
N LYS A 140 8.98 -15.26 30.33
CA LYS A 140 7.78 -14.99 31.14
C LYS A 140 8.02 -13.74 31.98
N ALA A 141 7.14 -12.76 31.84
CA ALA A 141 7.18 -11.52 32.59
C ALA A 141 5.89 -11.35 33.40
N ARG A 142 6.04 -10.88 34.63
CA ARG A 142 4.94 -10.53 35.54
C ARG A 142 4.78 -9.02 35.57
N PHE A 143 3.65 -8.52 35.10
CA PHE A 143 3.28 -7.12 35.08
C PHE A 143 2.36 -6.80 36.27
N VAL A 144 2.77 -5.86 37.11
CA VAL A 144 1.92 -5.23 38.13
C VAL A 144 1.41 -3.92 37.54
N CYS A 145 0.12 -3.87 37.24
CA CYS A 145 -0.55 -2.77 36.55
C CYS A 145 -1.43 -2.00 37.52
N SER A 146 -1.17 -0.71 37.71
CA SER A 146 -2.02 0.19 38.48
C SER A 146 -2.99 0.91 37.56
N ILE A 147 -4.27 0.53 37.62
CA ILE A 147 -5.31 1.04 36.72
C ILE A 147 -5.68 2.46 37.11
N LYS A 148 -5.40 3.44 36.26
CA LYS A 148 -5.73 4.85 36.51
C LYS A 148 -7.11 5.23 36.03
N ASN A 149 -7.51 4.71 34.87
CA ASN A 149 -8.79 5.04 34.27
C ASN A 149 -9.26 3.93 33.34
N ILE A 150 -10.57 3.80 33.19
CA ILE A 150 -11.19 2.87 32.25
C ILE A 150 -12.15 3.69 31.41
N LYS A 151 -12.06 3.55 30.09
CA LYS A 151 -12.94 4.23 29.15
C LYS A 151 -13.68 3.21 28.31
N LYS A 152 -14.97 3.42 28.12
CA LYS A 152 -15.78 2.61 27.22
C LYS A 152 -15.82 3.18 25.81
N PRO A 153 -15.90 2.33 24.78
CA PRO A 153 -16.05 2.80 23.41
C PRO A 153 -17.33 3.63 23.30
N GLU A 154 -17.24 4.77 22.64
CA GLU A 154 -18.37 5.64 22.35
C GLU A 154 -18.46 5.88 20.84
N PRO A 155 -19.65 5.72 20.24
CA PRO A 155 -19.83 6.07 18.83
C PRO A 155 -19.40 7.50 18.56
N THR A 156 -18.53 7.67 17.56
CA THR A 156 -18.13 8.99 17.08
C THR A 156 -19.33 9.69 16.47
N LYS A 157 -19.70 10.84 17.03
CA LYS A 157 -20.76 11.69 16.48
C LYS A 157 -20.21 12.42 15.26
N ILE A 158 -20.87 12.29 14.13
CA ILE A 158 -20.50 12.98 12.89
C ILE A 158 -21.06 14.41 12.98
N ASN A 159 -20.21 15.34 13.42
CA ASN A 159 -20.51 16.77 13.57
C ASN A 159 -19.30 17.62 13.12
N ASP A 160 -19.39 18.94 13.28
CA ASP A 160 -18.31 19.85 12.90
C ASP A 160 -17.02 19.63 13.70
N ASP A 161 -17.12 19.17 14.95
CA ASP A 161 -15.94 18.85 15.76
C ASP A 161 -15.21 17.61 15.24
N PHE A 162 -15.96 16.56 14.87
CA PHE A 162 -15.40 15.39 14.18
C PHE A 162 -14.72 15.80 12.88
N ALA A 163 -15.35 16.67 12.08
CA ALA A 163 -14.77 17.17 10.84
C ALA A 163 -13.43 17.90 11.07
N LYS A 164 -13.34 18.71 12.13
CA LYS A 164 -12.08 19.37 12.55
C LYS A 164 -11.00 18.37 12.96
N THR A 165 -11.34 17.26 13.60
CA THR A 165 -10.36 16.20 13.92
C THR A 165 -9.72 15.58 12.67
N LEU A 166 -10.39 15.67 11.52
CA LEU A 166 -9.91 15.19 10.22
C LEU A 166 -9.28 16.31 9.37
N GLY A 167 -9.13 17.52 9.91
CA GLY A 167 -8.54 18.66 9.22
C GLY A 167 -9.49 19.46 8.33
N ALA A 168 -10.80 19.21 8.38
CA ALA A 168 -11.81 20.02 7.70
C ALA A 168 -12.31 21.17 8.59
N LYS A 169 -12.89 22.21 7.98
CA LYS A 169 -13.42 23.36 8.75
C LYS A 169 -14.69 23.02 9.53
N ASP A 170 -15.59 22.29 8.88
CA ASP A 170 -16.90 21.87 9.35
C ASP A 170 -17.35 20.61 8.59
N LEU A 171 -18.52 20.06 8.94
CA LEU A 171 -19.02 18.84 8.31
C LEU A 171 -19.31 19.02 6.81
N LYS A 172 -19.70 20.23 6.37
CA LYS A 172 -19.95 20.51 4.96
C LYS A 172 -18.66 20.49 4.16
N ASP A 173 -17.60 21.09 4.68
CA ASP A 173 -16.25 21.06 4.12
C ASP A 173 -15.72 19.62 4.05
N LEU A 174 -15.92 18.82 5.10
CA LEU A 174 -15.56 17.40 5.10
C LEU A 174 -16.27 16.64 3.96
N LYS A 175 -17.58 16.85 3.77
CA LYS A 175 -18.33 16.22 2.67
C LYS A 175 -17.76 16.58 1.30
N ILE A 176 -17.35 17.84 1.09
CA ILE A 176 -16.73 18.29 -0.16
C ILE A 176 -15.37 17.60 -0.37
N ILE A 177 -14.53 17.54 0.66
CA ILE A 177 -13.22 16.89 0.61
C ILE A 177 -13.37 15.40 0.27
N VAL A 178 -14.26 14.70 0.99
CA VAL A 178 -14.52 13.28 0.79
C VAL A 178 -15.09 13.01 -0.61
N SER A 179 -16.04 13.84 -1.07
CA SER A 179 -16.60 13.74 -2.42
C SER A 179 -15.51 13.88 -3.49
N LYS A 180 -14.64 14.89 -3.37
CA LYS A 180 -13.52 15.09 -4.30
C LYS A 180 -12.53 13.93 -4.26
N GLN A 181 -12.27 13.37 -3.08
CA GLN A 181 -11.40 12.20 -2.95
C GLN A 181 -11.98 10.97 -3.66
N ILE A 182 -13.28 10.71 -3.47
CA ILE A 182 -13.99 9.62 -4.16
C ILE A 182 -13.96 9.83 -5.68
N GLN A 183 -14.25 11.05 -6.15
CA GLN A 183 -14.19 11.40 -7.57
C GLN A 183 -12.78 11.19 -8.16
N ASN A 184 -11.73 11.62 -7.45
CA ASN A 184 -10.36 11.41 -7.89
C ASN A 184 -9.98 9.92 -7.94
N GLN A 185 -10.45 9.13 -6.97
CA GLN A 185 -10.23 7.68 -6.96
C GLN A 185 -10.92 7.00 -8.15
N TYR A 186 -12.18 7.36 -8.43
CA TYR A 186 -12.88 6.88 -9.61
C TYR A 186 -12.18 7.30 -10.89
N LYS A 187 -11.82 8.58 -11.02
CA LYS A 187 -11.09 9.10 -12.19
C LYS A 187 -9.80 8.32 -12.42
N SER A 188 -8.96 8.13 -11.40
CA SER A 188 -7.71 7.36 -11.55
C SER A 188 -7.95 5.90 -11.97
N THR A 189 -9.02 5.29 -11.46
CA THR A 189 -9.40 3.92 -11.81
C THR A 189 -9.88 3.84 -13.25
N LEU A 190 -10.75 4.77 -13.66
CA LEU A 190 -11.25 4.89 -15.02
C LEU A 190 -10.14 5.20 -16.02
N ASP A 191 -9.25 6.15 -15.71
CA ASP A 191 -8.07 6.46 -16.52
C ASP A 191 -7.21 5.21 -16.75
N THR A 192 -7.08 4.35 -15.72
CA THR A 192 -6.34 3.09 -15.84
C THR A 192 -7.06 2.10 -16.76
N ILE A 193 -8.38 1.98 -16.63
CA ILE A 193 -9.22 1.13 -17.49
C ILE A 193 -9.16 1.62 -18.94
N THR A 194 -9.33 2.91 -19.16
CA THR A 194 -9.30 3.54 -20.48
C THR A 194 -7.92 3.40 -21.12
N LYS A 195 -6.83 3.64 -20.38
CA LYS A 195 -5.47 3.37 -20.87
C LYS A 195 -5.29 1.92 -21.29
N LYS A 196 -5.76 0.97 -20.48
CA LYS A 196 -5.69 -0.45 -20.80
C LYS A 196 -6.46 -0.79 -22.08
N ASP A 197 -7.69 -0.28 -22.23
CA ASP A 197 -8.51 -0.49 -23.43
C ASP A 197 -7.84 0.08 -24.69
N ILE A 198 -7.24 1.27 -24.59
CA ILE A 198 -6.45 1.86 -25.69
C ILE A 198 -5.27 0.94 -26.05
N LEU A 199 -4.48 0.49 -25.07
CA LEU A 199 -3.34 -0.40 -25.32
C LEU A 199 -3.76 -1.74 -25.94
N GLU A 200 -4.88 -2.31 -25.52
CA GLU A 200 -5.45 -3.52 -26.12
C GLU A 200 -5.91 -3.31 -27.57
N GLN A 201 -6.42 -2.12 -27.90
CA GLN A 201 -6.74 -1.77 -29.28
C GLN A 201 -5.47 -1.61 -30.12
N LEU A 202 -4.40 -1.00 -29.59
CA LEU A 202 -3.11 -0.88 -30.26
C LEU A 202 -2.46 -2.25 -30.51
N GLU A 203 -2.61 -3.21 -29.59
CA GLU A 203 -2.08 -4.56 -29.77
C GLU A 203 -2.66 -5.25 -31.01
N LYS A 204 -3.92 -4.96 -31.37
CA LYS A 204 -4.62 -5.52 -32.54
C LYS A 204 -4.19 -4.89 -33.86
N PHE A 205 -3.36 -3.85 -33.86
CA PHE A 205 -2.80 -3.30 -35.08
C PHE A 205 -1.91 -4.37 -35.76
N LYS A 206 -1.67 -4.19 -37.06
CA LYS A 206 -0.94 -5.16 -37.89
C LYS A 206 0.37 -5.60 -37.22
N ASP A 207 0.72 -6.88 -37.37
CA ASP A 207 1.95 -7.40 -36.82
C ASP A 207 3.17 -6.69 -37.39
N ILE A 208 4.04 -6.29 -36.48
CA ILE A 208 5.31 -5.62 -36.74
C ILE A 208 6.39 -6.71 -36.61
N GLU A 209 7.29 -6.76 -37.58
CA GLU A 209 8.45 -7.63 -37.49
C GLU A 209 9.44 -7.02 -36.48
N ILE A 210 9.59 -7.69 -35.35
CA ILE A 210 10.44 -7.22 -34.24
C ILE A 210 11.73 -8.04 -34.26
N PRO A 211 12.91 -7.40 -34.35
CA PRO A 211 14.20 -8.07 -34.23
C PRO A 211 14.32 -8.90 -32.95
N GLU A 212 14.95 -10.07 -33.04
CA GLU A 212 15.10 -10.98 -31.90
C GLU A 212 15.89 -10.36 -30.76
N THR A 213 16.92 -9.56 -31.05
CA THR A 213 17.74 -8.93 -30.01
C THR A 213 16.95 -7.93 -29.17
N LEU A 214 15.99 -7.20 -29.76
CA LEU A 214 15.08 -6.33 -29.00
C LEU A 214 14.19 -7.14 -28.07
N ILE A 215 13.71 -8.31 -28.52
CA ILE A 215 12.91 -9.21 -27.69
C ILE A 215 13.75 -9.71 -26.51
N GLU A 216 14.99 -10.13 -26.75
CA GLU A 216 15.90 -10.60 -25.70
C GLU A 216 16.20 -9.50 -24.67
N GLN A 217 16.47 -8.27 -25.13
CA GLN A 217 16.67 -7.11 -24.26
C GLN A 217 15.44 -6.84 -23.40
N GLU A 218 14.25 -6.82 -24.00
CA GLU A 218 13.01 -6.55 -23.29
C GLU A 218 12.66 -7.69 -22.31
N VAL A 219 12.90 -8.95 -22.68
CA VAL A 219 12.75 -10.09 -21.76
C VAL A 219 13.67 -9.91 -20.56
N HIS A 220 14.93 -9.53 -20.76
CA HIS A 220 15.87 -9.29 -19.67
C HIS A 220 15.40 -8.15 -18.74
N VAL A 221 14.74 -7.12 -19.28
CA VAL A 221 14.13 -6.05 -18.47
C VAL A 221 12.92 -6.54 -17.69
N ILE A 222 12.02 -7.31 -18.33
CA ILE A 222 10.81 -7.86 -17.70
C ILE A 222 11.18 -8.83 -16.57
N THR A 223 12.23 -9.62 -16.76
CA THR A 223 12.63 -10.67 -15.82
C THR A 223 13.67 -10.23 -14.80
N HIS A 224 14.00 -8.94 -14.78
CA HIS A 224 15.00 -8.41 -13.88
C HIS A 224 14.61 -8.67 -12.41
N GLY A 225 15.48 -9.37 -11.67
CA GLY A 225 15.24 -9.73 -10.28
C GLY A 225 14.42 -11.02 -10.06
N GLN A 226 14.01 -11.72 -11.11
CA GLN A 226 13.37 -13.05 -10.99
C GLN A 226 14.42 -14.17 -10.91
N GLU A 227 14.06 -15.28 -10.25
CA GLU A 227 14.90 -16.48 -10.20
C GLU A 227 14.93 -17.21 -11.56
N LYS A 228 16.05 -17.85 -11.90
CA LYS A 228 16.24 -18.52 -13.19
C LYS A 228 15.16 -19.57 -13.48
N GLU A 229 14.75 -20.32 -12.46
CA GLU A 229 13.72 -21.35 -12.57
C GLU A 229 12.34 -20.76 -12.93
N GLU A 230 12.02 -19.58 -12.39
CA GLU A 230 10.78 -18.87 -12.69
C GLU A 230 10.79 -18.28 -14.10
N ILE A 231 11.94 -17.75 -14.54
CA ILE A 231 12.15 -17.24 -15.90
C ILE A 231 11.95 -18.35 -16.92
N GLU A 232 12.52 -19.54 -16.67
CA GLU A 232 12.43 -20.67 -17.58
C GLU A 232 11.01 -21.24 -17.66
N LYS A 233 10.33 -21.34 -16.51
CA LYS A 233 8.91 -21.72 -16.43
C LYS A 233 8.00 -20.77 -17.21
N ASN A 234 8.28 -19.47 -17.16
CA ASN A 234 7.46 -18.43 -17.79
C ASN A 234 8.00 -17.96 -19.15
N LYS A 235 9.00 -18.65 -19.74
CA LYS A 235 9.71 -18.21 -20.95
C LYS A 235 8.79 -17.80 -22.10
N LYS A 236 7.75 -18.60 -22.38
CA LYS A 236 6.78 -18.30 -23.44
C LYS A 236 5.99 -17.02 -23.16
N ILE A 237 5.51 -16.86 -21.93
CA ILE A 237 4.74 -15.69 -21.48
C ILE A 237 5.62 -14.43 -21.51
N ASN A 238 6.87 -14.54 -21.05
CA ASN A 238 7.82 -13.44 -21.04
C ASN A 238 8.15 -12.97 -22.47
N ASN A 239 8.38 -13.91 -23.40
CA ASN A 239 8.57 -13.60 -24.81
C ASN A 239 7.34 -12.92 -25.44
N GLU A 240 6.13 -13.40 -25.15
CA GLU A 240 4.89 -12.78 -25.62
C GLU A 240 4.73 -11.36 -25.05
N ASN A 241 4.98 -11.16 -23.76
CA ASN A 241 4.94 -9.86 -23.11
C ASN A 241 5.98 -8.88 -23.67
N ALA A 242 7.21 -9.35 -23.92
CA ALA A 242 8.27 -8.57 -24.53
C ALA A 242 7.87 -8.08 -25.93
N LYS A 243 7.38 -9.00 -26.78
CA LYS A 243 6.85 -8.63 -28.11
C LYS A 243 5.74 -7.60 -28.02
N LYS A 244 4.80 -7.75 -27.09
CA LYS A 244 3.71 -6.78 -26.86
C LYS A 244 4.24 -5.40 -26.45
N ARG A 245 5.17 -5.34 -25.48
CA ARG A 245 5.73 -4.06 -24.99
C ARG A 245 6.49 -3.32 -26.08
N ILE A 246 7.32 -4.03 -26.84
CA ILE A 246 8.06 -3.45 -27.97
C ILE A 246 7.09 -2.97 -29.05
N LYS A 247 6.10 -3.80 -29.45
CA LYS A 247 5.08 -3.44 -30.44
C LYS A 247 4.36 -2.15 -30.06
N ILE A 248 3.87 -2.07 -28.82
CA ILE A 248 3.19 -0.88 -28.29
C ILE A 248 4.13 0.32 -28.28
N GLY A 249 5.36 0.17 -27.81
CA GLY A 249 6.35 1.25 -27.74
C GLY A 249 6.66 1.84 -29.12
N LEU A 250 6.82 1.00 -30.13
CA LEU A 250 7.03 1.43 -31.51
C LEU A 250 5.82 2.20 -32.05
N ILE A 251 4.60 1.69 -31.86
CA ILE A 251 3.36 2.35 -32.28
C ILE A 251 3.21 3.73 -31.61
N LEU A 252 3.46 3.82 -30.30
CA LEU A 252 3.40 5.09 -29.57
C LEU A 252 4.47 6.08 -30.05
N ASN A 253 5.69 5.61 -30.35
CA ASN A 253 6.75 6.47 -30.88
C ASN A 253 6.38 7.05 -32.24
N GLU A 254 5.87 6.22 -33.15
CA GLU A 254 5.40 6.67 -34.47
C GLU A 254 4.23 7.67 -34.35
N PHE A 255 3.28 7.46 -33.44
CA PHE A 255 2.26 8.48 -33.15
C PHE A 255 2.89 9.78 -32.63
N GLY A 256 3.89 9.69 -31.78
CA GLY A 256 4.64 10.84 -31.27
C GLY A 256 5.32 11.63 -32.39
N GLU A 257 6.00 10.93 -33.30
CA GLU A 257 6.68 11.53 -34.45
C GLU A 257 5.68 12.17 -35.43
N GLN A 258 4.60 11.47 -35.80
CA GLN A 258 3.57 11.98 -36.70
C GLN A 258 2.89 13.25 -36.16
N ASN A 259 2.75 13.37 -34.84
CA ASN A 259 2.07 14.49 -34.18
C ASN A 259 3.04 15.54 -33.58
N ASN A 260 4.36 15.43 -33.84
CA ASN A 260 5.39 16.32 -33.30
C ASN A 260 5.32 16.49 -31.77
N LEU A 261 4.99 15.42 -31.03
CA LEU A 261 4.92 15.45 -29.58
C LEU A 261 6.33 15.56 -28.98
N LYS A 262 6.47 16.41 -27.96
CA LYS A 262 7.69 16.55 -27.17
C LYS A 262 7.39 16.13 -25.73
N VAL A 263 8.22 15.27 -25.19
CA VAL A 263 8.17 14.91 -23.76
C VAL A 263 8.86 16.04 -23.00
N ASN A 264 8.13 16.66 -22.08
CA ASN A 264 8.66 17.68 -21.15
C ASN A 264 9.24 17.02 -19.91
#